data_AF-A0A4U1ADV7-F1
#
_entry.id   AF-A0A4U1ADV7-F1
#
_cell.length_a   1.000
_cell.length_b   1.000
_cell.length_c   1.000
_cell.angle_alpha   90.00
_cell.angle_beta   90.00
_cell.angle_gamma   90.00
#
_symmetry.space_group_name_H-M   'P 1'
#
loop_
_entity.id
_entity.type
_entity.pdbx_description
1 polymer ?
#
loop_
_entity_poly.entity_id
_entity_poly.type
_entity_poly.pdbx_seq_one_letter_code
_entity_poly.pdbx_strand_id
1 'polypeptide(L)'
;MKNRIQRTLAVFLVLLSFSAGSEIAKDIQELDQKRNQLIGDMLNKELPAIHFNHREMNESQSTEICNLYLKQLDYQKRFLLRRDVTVLHSFARKRADNLEHGTNVLPTTGYGIMRKRIGQVENMVARILSAGLTDWQGLFSICATMAAVRWSML
;
A
#
# COMPACT_ATOMS: atom_id res chain seq x y z
N MET A 1 -41.49 -35.64 -14.67
CA MET A 1 -41.51 -34.52 -13.68
C MET A 1 -40.38 -34.62 -12.65
N LYS A 2 -40.09 -35.80 -12.10
CA LYS A 2 -38.99 -36.08 -11.14
C LYS A 2 -37.63 -35.48 -11.54
N ASN A 3 -37.23 -35.63 -12.80
CA ASN A 3 -35.92 -35.16 -13.30
C ASN A 3 -35.83 -33.62 -13.44
N ARG A 4 -36.96 -32.90 -13.53
CA ARG A 4 -36.98 -31.43 -13.56
C ARG A 4 -36.86 -30.83 -12.16
N ILE A 5 -37.46 -31.48 -11.16
CA ILE A 5 -37.35 -31.10 -9.74
C ILE A 5 -35.93 -31.39 -9.22
N GLN A 6 -35.34 -32.50 -9.61
CA GLN A 6 -33.98 -32.85 -9.20
C GLN A 6 -32.92 -31.89 -9.78
N ARG A 7 -33.12 -31.41 -11.02
CA ARG A 7 -32.23 -30.42 -11.65
C ARG A 7 -32.36 -29.04 -11.00
N THR A 8 -33.56 -28.61 -10.63
CA THR A 8 -33.77 -27.33 -9.95
C THR A 8 -33.21 -27.35 -8.52
N LEU A 9 -33.36 -28.45 -7.79
CA LEU A 9 -32.73 -28.64 -6.48
C LEU A 9 -31.20 -28.64 -6.56
N ALA A 10 -30.62 -29.29 -7.57
CA ALA A 10 -29.17 -29.29 -7.76
C ALA A 10 -28.62 -27.88 -8.05
N VAL A 11 -29.32 -27.10 -8.87
CA VAL A 11 -28.93 -25.71 -9.17
C VAL A 11 -29.06 -24.83 -7.91
N PHE A 12 -30.12 -25.01 -7.12
CA PHE A 12 -30.31 -24.27 -5.87
C PHE A 12 -29.23 -24.61 -4.83
N LEU A 13 -28.82 -25.87 -4.73
CA LEU A 13 -27.75 -26.33 -3.85
C LEU A 13 -26.38 -25.75 -4.25
N VAL A 14 -26.10 -25.66 -5.56
CA VAL A 14 -24.87 -25.04 -6.09
C VAL A 14 -24.86 -23.53 -5.83
N LEU A 15 -26.01 -22.85 -5.97
CA LEU A 15 -26.15 -21.43 -5.66
C LEU A 15 -25.97 -21.13 -4.16
N LEU A 16 -26.47 -22.01 -3.28
CA LEU A 16 -26.27 -21.89 -1.82
C LEU A 16 -24.80 -21.98 -1.43
N SER A 17 -24.05 -22.92 -2.02
CA SER A 17 -22.61 -23.09 -1.75
C SER A 17 -21.75 -21.90 -2.19
N PHE A 18 -22.21 -21.08 -3.14
CA PHE A 18 -21.44 -19.92 -3.61
C PHE A 18 -21.51 -18.71 -2.65
N SER A 19 -22.53 -18.64 -1.77
CA SER A 19 -22.71 -17.52 -0.84
C SER A 19 -21.81 -17.57 0.41
N ALA A 20 -21.20 -18.72 0.70
CA ALA A 20 -20.37 -18.93 1.90
C ALA A 20 -18.96 -18.30 1.83
N GLY A 21 -18.56 -17.74 0.69
CA GLY A 21 -17.22 -17.18 0.50
C GLY A 21 -16.95 -15.86 1.23
N SER A 22 -17.97 -15.19 1.77
CA SER A 22 -17.81 -13.84 2.33
C SER A 22 -17.28 -13.78 3.77
N GLU A 23 -17.34 -14.86 4.55
CA GLU A 23 -16.87 -14.84 5.95
C GLU A 23 -15.36 -15.06 6.07
N ILE A 24 -14.77 -15.85 5.16
CA ILE A 24 -13.34 -16.18 5.13
C ILE A 24 -12.46 -14.93 4.97
N ALA A 25 -12.92 -13.94 4.18
CA ALA A 25 -12.16 -12.71 3.95
C ALA A 25 -12.04 -11.83 5.20
N LYS A 26 -13.04 -11.84 6.09
CA LYS A 26 -12.99 -11.08 7.35
C LYS A 26 -12.08 -11.74 8.38
N ASP A 27 -12.14 -13.07 8.47
CA ASP A 27 -11.30 -13.84 9.39
C ASP A 27 -9.80 -13.70 9.05
N ILE A 28 -9.44 -13.77 7.75
CA ILE A 28 -8.04 -13.57 7.31
C ILE A 28 -7.52 -12.18 7.70
N GLN A 29 -8.33 -11.13 7.53
CA GLN A 29 -7.92 -9.77 7.87
C GLN A 29 -7.72 -9.60 9.39
N GLU A 30 -8.58 -10.19 10.21
CA GLU A 30 -8.45 -10.16 11.67
C GLU A 30 -7.21 -10.94 12.15
N LEU A 31 -6.95 -12.11 11.55
CA LEU A 31 -5.76 -12.91 11.82
C LEU A 31 -4.47 -12.16 11.46
N ASP A 32 -4.42 -11.51 10.30
CA ASP A 32 -3.27 -10.70 9.89
C ASP A 32 -3.04 -9.52 10.84
N GLN A 33 -4.11 -8.88 11.33
CA GLN A 33 -4.00 -7.80 12.30
C GLN A 33 -3.44 -8.27 13.64
N LYS A 34 -3.96 -9.39 14.19
CA LYS A 34 -3.46 -9.99 15.44
C LYS A 34 -1.99 -10.41 15.32
N ARG A 35 -1.60 -11.01 14.17
CA ARG A 35 -0.20 -11.37 13.90
C ARG A 35 0.70 -10.14 13.89
N ASN A 36 0.30 -9.08 13.19
CA ASN A 36 1.09 -7.85 13.09
C ASN A 36 1.28 -7.19 14.46
N GLN A 37 0.23 -7.20 15.29
CA GLN A 37 0.30 -6.71 16.66
C GLN A 37 1.28 -7.53 17.51
N LEU A 38 1.19 -8.86 17.46
CA LEU A 38 2.11 -9.75 18.19
C LEU A 38 3.57 -9.52 17.78
N ILE A 39 3.84 -9.37 16.48
CA ILE A 39 5.19 -9.07 15.97
C ILE A 39 5.66 -7.71 16.49
N GLY A 40 4.80 -6.69 16.48
CA GLY A 40 5.10 -5.38 17.05
C GLY A 40 5.46 -5.47 18.54
N ASP A 41 4.67 -6.20 19.32
CA ASP A 41 4.89 -6.39 20.75
C ASP A 41 6.21 -7.14 21.05
N MET A 42 6.54 -8.16 20.25
CA MET A 42 7.83 -8.87 20.36
C MET A 42 9.00 -7.94 20.04
N LEU A 43 8.91 -7.18 18.94
CA LEU A 43 9.95 -6.22 18.55
C LEU A 43 10.15 -5.15 19.63
N ASN A 44 9.07 -4.60 20.18
CA ASN A 44 9.15 -3.58 21.24
C ASN A 44 9.75 -4.08 22.54
N LYS A 45 9.64 -5.37 22.86
CA LYS A 45 10.25 -5.95 24.06
C LYS A 45 11.73 -6.28 23.85
N GLU A 46 12.06 -6.87 22.71
CA GLU A 46 13.40 -7.39 22.45
C GLU A 46 14.36 -6.32 21.95
N LEU A 47 13.91 -5.37 21.13
CA LEU A 47 14.78 -4.32 20.61
C LEU A 47 15.40 -3.49 21.73
N PRO A 48 14.67 -2.96 22.74
CA PRO A 48 15.29 -2.20 23.81
C PRO A 48 16.26 -3.01 24.66
N ALA A 49 16.00 -4.32 24.85
CA ALA A 49 16.83 -5.20 25.65
C ALA A 49 18.18 -5.55 24.97
N ILE A 50 18.21 -5.58 23.63
CA ILE A 50 19.39 -5.97 22.83
C ILE A 50 20.11 -4.75 22.24
N HIS A 51 19.40 -3.63 22.05
CA HIS A 51 19.94 -2.44 21.40
C HIS A 51 20.86 -1.67 22.34
N PHE A 52 22.18 -1.80 22.11
CA PHE A 52 23.26 -1.13 22.87
C PHE A 52 23.12 0.40 22.96
N ASN A 53 22.31 1.02 22.10
CA ASN A 53 22.08 2.46 22.07
C ASN A 53 20.78 2.78 22.83
N HIS A 54 20.90 3.24 24.08
CA HIS A 54 19.81 3.70 24.94
C HIS A 54 19.26 5.05 24.45
N ARG A 55 18.70 5.06 23.23
CA ARG A 55 18.09 6.26 22.66
C ARG A 55 16.58 6.19 22.82
N GLU A 56 16.03 7.10 23.62
CA GLU A 56 14.59 7.29 23.74
C GLU A 56 13.99 7.72 22.40
N MET A 57 12.87 7.10 22.02
CA MET A 57 12.14 7.36 20.78
C MET A 57 11.55 8.78 20.79
N ASN A 58 12.31 9.73 20.26
CA ASN A 58 11.90 11.13 20.14
C ASN A 58 11.38 11.47 18.73
N GLU A 59 10.83 12.67 18.53
CA GLU A 59 10.28 13.12 17.23
C GLU A 59 11.32 13.08 16.11
N SER A 60 12.58 13.38 16.42
CA SER A 60 13.69 13.33 15.46
C SER A 60 13.96 11.91 14.97
N GLN A 61 13.96 10.92 15.88
CA GLN A 61 14.17 9.51 15.52
C GLN A 61 12.99 8.93 14.74
N SER A 62 11.75 9.28 15.13
CA SER A 62 10.57 8.87 14.37
C SER A 62 10.60 9.41 12.94
N THR A 63 11.05 10.65 12.77
CA THR A 63 11.27 11.27 11.46
C THR A 63 12.34 10.54 10.65
N GLU A 64 13.45 10.16 11.28
CA GLU A 64 14.54 9.40 10.63
C GLU A 64 14.08 8.02 10.18
N ILE A 65 13.34 7.29 11.02
CA ILE A 65 12.73 5.99 10.69
C ILE A 65 11.77 6.13 9.51
N CYS A 66 10.93 7.17 9.52
CA CYS A 66 10.02 7.44 8.39
C CYS A 66 10.80 7.73 7.09
N ASN A 67 11.90 8.49 7.17
CA ASN A 67 12.75 8.75 6.01
C ASN A 67 13.39 7.46 5.47
N LEU A 68 13.84 6.56 6.35
CA LEU A 68 14.36 5.24 5.96
C LEU A 68 13.25 4.40 5.30
N TYR A 69 12.05 4.38 5.88
CA TYR A 69 10.91 3.69 5.31
C TYR A 69 10.57 4.21 3.91
N LEU A 70 10.51 5.53 3.72
CA LEU A 70 10.27 6.15 2.42
C LEU A 70 11.35 5.78 1.39
N LYS A 71 12.61 5.72 1.83
CA LYS A 71 13.74 5.31 0.99
C LYS A 71 13.64 3.84 0.58
N GLN A 72 13.15 2.97 1.45
CA GLN A 72 12.90 1.56 1.12
C GLN A 72 11.69 1.41 0.20
N LEU A 73 10.64 2.19 0.44
CA LEU A 73 9.37 2.14 -0.29
C LEU A 73 9.54 2.61 -1.75
N ASP A 74 10.25 3.69 -2.00
CA ASP A 74 10.50 4.23 -3.35
C ASP A 74 11.88 4.91 -3.44
N TYR A 75 12.93 4.10 -3.44
CA TYR A 75 14.32 4.59 -3.48
C TYR A 75 14.59 5.54 -4.67
N GLN A 76 14.05 5.21 -5.84
CA GLN A 76 14.27 5.96 -7.07
C GLN A 76 13.32 7.16 -7.24
N LYS A 77 12.37 7.34 -6.32
CA LYS A 77 11.37 8.42 -6.32
C LYS A 77 10.58 8.49 -7.64
N ARG A 78 10.20 7.33 -8.17
CA ARG A 78 9.51 7.23 -9.48
C ARG A 78 7.99 7.16 -9.35
N PHE A 79 7.49 6.82 -8.16
CA PHE A 79 6.08 6.53 -7.95
C PHE A 79 5.43 7.57 -7.03
N LEU A 80 6.05 7.87 -5.89
CA LEU A 80 5.45 8.72 -4.87
C LEU A 80 5.43 10.19 -5.30
N LEU A 81 4.26 10.83 -5.20
CA LEU A 81 4.14 12.28 -5.36
C LEU A 81 4.46 13.00 -4.05
N ARG A 82 4.80 14.29 -4.13
CA ARG A 82 5.08 15.13 -2.94
C ARG A 82 3.95 15.11 -1.91
N ARG A 83 2.70 15.10 -2.35
CA ARG A 83 1.53 14.96 -1.47
C ARG A 83 1.48 13.62 -0.73
N ASP A 84 1.90 12.54 -1.39
CA ASP A 84 1.90 11.21 -0.78
C ASP A 84 2.99 11.13 0.30
N VAL A 85 4.17 11.67 -0.01
CA VAL A 85 5.26 11.82 0.96
C VAL A 85 4.82 12.64 2.17
N THR A 86 4.08 13.74 1.95
CA THR A 86 3.56 14.59 3.03
C THR A 86 2.58 13.83 3.93
N VAL A 87 1.68 13.05 3.34
CA VAL A 87 0.75 12.18 4.09
C VAL A 87 1.53 11.17 4.92
N LEU A 88 2.53 10.50 4.33
CA LEU A 88 3.33 9.50 5.05
C LEU A 88 4.17 10.12 6.18
N HIS A 89 4.72 11.31 5.97
CA HIS A 89 5.46 12.07 7.00
C HIS A 89 4.57 12.49 8.17
N SER A 90 3.27 12.74 7.94
CA SER A 90 2.35 13.10 9.01
C SER A 90 2.22 12.01 10.10
N PHE A 91 2.47 10.75 9.75
CA PHE A 91 2.48 9.64 10.71
C PHE A 91 3.77 9.58 11.54
N ALA A 92 4.87 10.14 11.06
CA ALA A 92 6.10 10.29 11.84
C ALA A 92 5.94 11.33 12.95
N ARG A 93 5.19 12.40 12.67
CA ARG A 93 4.97 13.50 13.61
C ARG A 93 4.00 13.17 14.74
N LYS A 94 3.16 12.14 14.59
CA LYS A 94 2.17 11.72 15.60
C LYS A 94 2.75 10.95 16.81
N ARG A 95 4.10 10.89 16.97
CA ARG A 95 4.85 10.26 18.07
C ARG A 95 4.65 8.73 18.20
N ALA A 96 5.55 8.14 18.98
CA ALA A 96 5.83 6.73 19.31
C ALA A 96 4.70 5.69 19.26
N ASP A 97 3.42 6.06 19.39
CA ASP A 97 2.28 5.15 19.51
C ASP A 97 2.18 4.11 18.38
N ASN A 98 2.55 4.47 17.15
CA ASN A 98 2.37 3.55 16.01
C ASN A 98 3.32 2.36 16.03
N LEU A 99 4.52 2.54 16.59
CA LEU A 99 5.46 1.45 16.82
C LEU A 99 5.16 0.79 18.17
N GLU A 100 4.93 1.58 19.21
CA GLU A 100 4.72 1.13 20.60
C GLU A 100 3.48 0.22 20.75
N HIS A 101 2.44 0.41 19.93
CA HIS A 101 1.22 -0.41 19.93
C HIS A 101 1.10 -1.37 18.73
N GLY A 102 2.15 -1.50 17.90
CA GLY A 102 2.11 -2.36 16.72
C GLY A 102 1.07 -1.94 15.66
N THR A 103 0.59 -0.70 15.70
CA THR A 103 -0.42 -0.22 14.76
C THR A 103 0.22 0.04 13.39
N ASN A 104 -0.07 -0.88 12.47
CA ASN A 104 0.43 -0.97 11.09
C ASN A 104 -0.02 0.20 10.17
N VAL A 105 -0.25 1.41 10.68
CA VAL A 105 -0.85 2.51 9.91
C VAL A 105 0.10 3.00 8.82
N LEU A 106 1.38 3.23 9.15
CA LEU A 106 2.36 3.71 8.17
C LEU A 106 2.61 2.69 7.04
N PRO A 107 2.92 1.41 7.32
CA PRO A 107 3.15 0.45 6.24
C PRO A 107 1.87 0.12 5.46
N THR A 108 0.70 0.04 6.10
CA THR A 108 -0.59 -0.18 5.40
C THR A 108 -0.94 1.00 4.49
N THR A 109 -0.77 2.23 4.98
CA THR A 109 -1.03 3.44 4.17
C THR A 109 -0.04 3.54 3.01
N GLY A 110 1.25 3.30 3.27
CA GLY A 110 2.27 3.29 2.24
C GLY A 110 2.01 2.23 1.17
N TYR A 111 1.57 1.03 1.57
CA TYR A 111 1.15 -0.02 0.65
C TYR A 111 -0.02 0.40 -0.23
N GLY A 112 -1.08 0.97 0.36
CA GLY A 112 -2.25 1.44 -0.40
C GLY A 112 -1.91 2.53 -1.41
N ILE A 113 -1.08 3.50 -1.00
CA ILE A 113 -0.56 4.54 -1.91
C ILE A 113 0.27 3.92 -3.03
N MET A 114 1.19 3.01 -2.70
CA MET A 114 2.09 2.40 -3.68
C MET A 114 1.31 1.60 -4.72
N ARG A 115 0.35 0.76 -4.29
CA ARG A 115 -0.54 0.02 -5.19
C ARG A 115 -1.25 0.94 -6.17
N LYS A 116 -1.76 2.08 -5.69
CA LYS A 116 -2.41 3.10 -6.53
C LYS A 116 -1.44 3.70 -7.55
N ARG A 117 -0.21 4.05 -7.14
CA ARG A 117 0.78 4.66 -8.05
C ARG A 117 1.31 3.68 -9.09
N ILE A 118 1.54 2.44 -8.71
CA ILE A 118 1.91 1.36 -9.64
C ILE A 118 0.84 1.23 -10.73
N GLY A 119 -0.44 1.13 -10.36
CA GLY A 119 -1.52 1.04 -11.35
C GLY A 119 -1.62 2.27 -12.26
N GLN A 120 -1.31 3.47 -11.75
CA GLN A 120 -1.24 4.67 -12.60
C GLN A 120 -0.09 4.59 -13.61
N VAL A 121 1.09 4.17 -13.17
CA VAL A 121 2.27 4.02 -14.03
C VAL A 121 2.06 2.91 -15.06
N GLU A 122 1.49 1.76 -14.68
CA GLU A 122 1.15 0.67 -15.60
C GLU A 122 0.22 1.15 -16.72
N ASN A 123 -0.82 1.92 -16.38
CA ASN A 123 -1.72 2.52 -17.37
C ASN A 123 -1.01 3.52 -18.28
N MET A 124 -0.10 4.34 -17.74
CA MET A 124 0.71 5.27 -18.55
C MET A 124 1.60 4.51 -19.52
N VAL A 125 2.29 3.47 -19.05
CA VAL A 125 3.17 2.63 -19.87
C VAL A 125 2.37 1.93 -20.96
N ALA A 126 1.22 1.35 -20.64
CA ALA A 126 0.35 0.70 -21.62
C ALA A 126 -0.08 1.67 -22.73
N ARG A 127 -0.46 2.91 -22.37
CA ARG A 127 -0.80 3.96 -23.33
C ARG A 127 0.37 4.33 -24.23
N ILE A 128 1.56 4.53 -23.65
CA ILE A 128 2.78 4.86 -24.41
C ILE A 128 3.13 3.74 -25.39
N LEU A 129 3.09 2.48 -24.94
CA LEU A 129 3.35 1.32 -25.79
C LEU A 129 2.31 1.19 -26.92
N SER A 130 1.04 1.45 -26.63
CA SER A 130 -0.03 1.40 -27.63
C SER A 130 0.06 2.51 -28.68
N ALA A 131 0.59 3.67 -28.32
CA ALA A 131 0.80 4.79 -29.24
C ALA A 131 1.93 4.53 -30.24
N GLY A 132 2.74 3.50 -30.02
CA GLY A 132 3.93 3.20 -30.81
C GLY A 132 5.11 4.11 -30.43
N LEU A 133 6.31 3.52 -30.37
CA LEU A 133 7.56 4.25 -30.10
C LEU A 133 8.09 4.98 -31.36
N THR A 134 7.33 4.97 -32.45
CA THR A 134 7.75 5.44 -33.78
C THR A 134 7.31 6.85 -34.11
N ASP A 135 6.39 7.44 -33.33
CA ASP A 135 5.89 8.79 -33.55
C ASP A 135 6.61 9.80 -32.66
N TRP A 136 7.83 10.15 -33.05
CA TRP A 136 8.66 11.14 -32.34
C TRP A 136 8.01 12.53 -32.27
N GLN A 137 7.03 12.83 -33.14
CA GLN A 137 6.25 14.08 -33.09
C GLN A 137 5.15 14.03 -32.01
N GLY A 138 4.49 12.89 -31.82
CA GLY A 138 3.51 12.68 -30.74
C GLY A 138 4.14 12.67 -29.33
N LEU A 139 5.35 12.13 -29.20
CA LEU A 139 6.09 12.12 -27.93
C LEU A 139 6.49 13.52 -27.46
N PHE A 140 6.77 14.47 -28.36
CA PHE A 140 7.02 15.87 -27.98
C PHE A 140 5.78 16.55 -27.40
N SER A 141 4.58 16.25 -27.90
CA SER A 141 3.34 16.79 -27.36
C SER A 141 3.03 16.24 -25.96
N ILE A 142 3.25 14.94 -25.73
CA ILE A 142 3.07 14.31 -24.42
C ILE A 142 4.15 14.78 -23.43
N CYS A 143 5.43 14.85 -23.84
CA CYS A 143 6.52 15.39 -23.02
C CYS A 143 6.35 16.89 -22.71
N ALA A 144 5.86 17.71 -23.65
CA ALA A 144 5.56 19.12 -23.41
C ALA A 144 4.44 19.28 -22.38
N THR A 145 3.41 18.43 -22.44
CA THR A 145 2.33 18.41 -21.46
C THR A 145 2.85 17.97 -20.08
N MET A 146 3.75 16.99 -20.00
CA MET A 146 4.38 16.56 -18.74
C MET A 146 5.38 17.58 -18.18
N ALA A 147 6.10 18.32 -19.03
CA ALA A 147 7.00 19.40 -18.62
C ALA A 147 6.23 20.62 -18.08
N ALA A 148 5.08 20.94 -18.65
CA ALA A 148 4.17 21.99 -18.15
C ALA A 148 3.59 21.65 -16.77
N VAL A 149 3.28 20.38 -16.51
CA VAL A 149 2.87 19.91 -15.16
C VAL A 149 4.03 19.98 -14.17
N ARG A 150 5.29 19.81 -14.61
CA ARG A 150 6.47 19.91 -13.75
C ARG A 150 6.80 21.36 -13.33
N TRP A 151 6.44 22.36 -14.14
CA TRP A 151 6.68 23.79 -13.84
C TRP A 151 5.55 24.50 -13.09
N SER A 152 4.36 23.90 -12.99
CA SER A 152 3.22 24.44 -12.22
C SER A 152 3.14 23.95 -10.77
N MET A 153 4.13 23.15 -10.33
CA MET A 153 4.21 22.59 -8.97
C MET A 153 5.51 22.97 -8.21
N LEU A 154 6.26 23.95 -8.73
CA LEU A 154 7.26 24.70 -7.97
C LEU A 154 6.66 26.04 -7.58
#